data_AF-A0A523GYK3-F1
#
_entry.id   AF-A0A523GYK3-F1
#
_cell.length_a   1.000
_cell.length_b   1.000
_cell.length_c   1.000
_cell.angle_alpha   90.00
_cell.angle_beta   90.00
_cell.angle_gamma   90.00
#
_symmetry.space_group_name_H-M   'P 1'
#
loop_
_entity.id
_entity.type
_entity.pdbx_description
1 polymer ?
#
loop_
_entity_poly.entity_id
_entity_poly.type
_entity_poly.pdbx_seq_one_letter_code
_entity_poly.pdbx_strand_id
1 'polypeptide(L)'
;FLEKQCEVVKMKDAPKDPDDFAMILTNAEGVKKQIYFDNPEIQVNNAILDELDTFADAIVNNTTPVVTLQQGTNALKVAMQVIENFKMQ
;
A
#
# COMPACT_ATOMS: atom_id res chain seq x y z
N PHE A 1 0.70 15.35 1.55
CA PHE A 1 0.67 13.87 1.47
C PHE A 1 -0.26 13.50 0.34
N LEU A 2 0.10 12.52 -0.49
CA LEU A 2 -0.79 11.99 -1.53
C LEU A 2 -1.91 11.21 -0.83
N GLU A 3 -3.16 11.52 -1.13
CA GLU A 3 -4.31 10.77 -0.62
C GLU A 3 -4.18 9.32 -1.12
N LYS A 4 -3.96 8.39 -0.20
CA LYS A 4 -3.88 6.97 -0.51
C LYS A 4 -5.32 6.48 -0.67
N GLN A 5 -5.83 6.45 -1.89
CA GLN A 5 -7.09 5.80 -2.22
C GLN A 5 -6.78 4.48 -2.93
N CYS A 6 -7.34 3.38 -2.44
CA CYS A 6 -7.20 2.06 -3.06
C CYS A 6 -8.58 1.45 -3.23
N GLU A 7 -8.87 1.00 -4.44
CA GLU A 7 -10.08 0.25 -4.76
C GLU A 7 -9.69 -1.20 -5.06
N VAL A 8 -10.23 -2.13 -4.28
CA VAL A 8 -9.96 -3.57 -4.41
C VAL A 8 -11.24 -4.25 -4.88
N VAL A 9 -11.20 -4.72 -6.13
CA VAL A 9 -12.29 -5.45 -6.76
C VAL A 9 -12.04 -6.95 -6.60
N LYS A 10 -12.95 -7.65 -5.96
CA LYS A 10 -12.90 -9.12 -5.76
C LYS A 10 -14.06 -9.82 -6.45
N MET A 11 -13.84 -11.08 -6.80
CA MET A 11 -14.86 -11.94 -7.43
C MET A 11 -15.13 -13.16 -6.55
N LYS A 12 -16.40 -13.49 -6.34
CA LYS A 12 -16.85 -14.73 -5.70
C LYS A 12 -17.95 -15.40 -6.53
N ASP A 13 -18.28 -16.64 -6.20
CA ASP A 13 -19.46 -17.28 -6.80
C ASP A 13 -20.73 -16.51 -6.42
N ALA A 14 -21.61 -16.33 -7.40
CA ALA A 14 -22.86 -15.62 -7.13
C ALA A 14 -23.74 -16.44 -6.17
N PRO A 15 -24.24 -15.84 -5.08
CA PRO A 15 -25.18 -16.49 -4.18
C PRO A 15 -26.51 -16.79 -4.91
N LYS A 16 -27.29 -17.75 -4.39
CA LYS A 16 -28.59 -18.12 -4.96
C LYS A 16 -29.58 -16.96 -4.94
N ASP A 17 -29.58 -16.20 -3.85
CA ASP A 17 -30.36 -14.98 -3.65
C ASP A 17 -29.41 -13.80 -3.54
N PRO A 18 -29.08 -13.14 -4.66
CA PRO A 18 -28.24 -11.97 -4.65
C PRO A 18 -29.02 -10.74 -4.18
N ASP A 19 -28.33 -9.84 -3.50
CA ASP A 19 -28.82 -8.51 -3.16
C ASP A 19 -29.19 -7.73 -4.43
N ASP A 20 -30.17 -6.83 -4.35
CA ASP A 20 -30.73 -6.11 -5.50
C ASP A 20 -29.68 -5.25 -6.22
N PHE A 21 -28.61 -4.87 -5.51
CA PHE A 21 -27.50 -4.06 -6.02
C PHE A 21 -26.23 -4.88 -6.33
N ALA A 22 -26.30 -6.22 -6.26
CA ALA A 22 -25.15 -7.07 -6.53
C ALA A 22 -24.78 -7.07 -8.03
N MET A 23 -23.52 -6.74 -8.33
CA MET A 23 -23.00 -6.83 -9.70
C MET A 23 -22.67 -8.29 -10.06
N ILE A 24 -23.47 -8.91 -10.92
CA ILE A 24 -23.30 -10.30 -11.37
C ILE A 24 -22.89 -10.36 -12.84
N LEU A 25 -21.79 -11.04 -13.11
CA LEU A 25 -21.35 -11.41 -14.46
C LEU A 25 -21.72 -12.87 -14.74
N THR A 26 -22.32 -13.12 -15.91
CA THR A 26 -22.62 -14.46 -16.40
C THR A 26 -21.79 -14.72 -17.66
N ASN A 27 -20.99 -15.79 -17.67
CA ASN A 27 -20.25 -16.19 -18.87
C ASN A 27 -21.15 -16.98 -19.86
N ALA A 28 -20.62 -17.30 -21.04
CA ALA A 28 -21.37 -18.01 -22.08
C ALA A 28 -21.79 -19.43 -21.65
N GLU A 29 -21.06 -20.02 -20.69
CA GLU A 29 -21.33 -21.33 -20.10
C GLU A 29 -22.36 -21.28 -18.95
N GLY A 30 -22.92 -20.11 -18.63
CA GLY A 30 -23.95 -19.92 -17.61
C GLY A 30 -23.44 -19.83 -16.17
N VAL A 31 -22.12 -19.79 -15.96
CA VAL A 31 -21.49 -19.59 -14.65
C VAL A 31 -21.63 -18.15 -14.23
N LYS A 32 -22.21 -17.94 -13.03
CA LYS A 32 -22.44 -16.62 -12.44
C LYS A 32 -21.38 -16.29 -11.40
N LYS A 33 -20.70 -15.17 -11.58
CA LYS A 33 -19.75 -14.60 -10.62
C LYS A 33 -20.28 -13.26 -10.12
N GLN A 34 -20.16 -13.01 -8.82
CA GLN A 34 -20.46 -11.73 -8.20
C GLN A 34 -19.17 -10.93 -8.02
N ILE A 35 -19.17 -9.67 -8.46
CA ILE A 35 -18.14 -8.69 -8.14
C ILE A 35 -18.53 -7.97 -6.84
N TYR A 36 -17.56 -7.77 -5.95
CA TYR A 36 -17.73 -6.96 -4.76
C TYR A 36 -16.47 -6.13 -4.49
N PHE A 37 -16.65 -5.02 -3.78
CA PHE A 37 -15.57 -4.14 -3.35
C PHE A 37 -15.19 -4.47 -1.91
N ASP A 38 -13.89 -4.61 -1.66
CA ASP A 38 -13.34 -4.90 -0.33
C ASP A 38 -12.13 -4.00 -0.08
N ASN A 39 -12.40 -2.69 -0.06
CA ASN A 39 -11.37 -1.68 0.11
C ASN A 39 -10.88 -1.72 1.56
N PRO A 40 -9.55 -1.82 1.79
CA PRO A 40 -9.02 -1.78 3.14
C PRO A 40 -9.24 -0.38 3.75
N GLU A 41 -9.43 -0.33 5.07
CA GLU A 41 -9.41 0.94 5.78
C GLU A 41 -8.01 1.55 5.76
N ILE A 42 -7.92 2.79 5.27
CA ILE A 42 -6.65 3.51 5.17
C ILE A 42 -6.61 4.52 6.31
N GLN A 43 -5.80 4.22 7.33
CA GLN A 43 -5.55 5.16 8.41
C GLN A 43 -4.69 6.31 7.90
N VAL A 44 -5.15 7.54 8.17
CA VAL A 44 -4.37 8.74 7.88
C VAL A 44 -3.22 8.80 8.87
N ASN A 45 -2.01 8.59 8.34
CA ASN A 45 -0.77 8.65 9.10
C ASN A 45 0.19 9.61 8.37
N ASN A 46 0.79 10.52 9.13
CA ASN A 46 1.91 11.32 8.64
C ASN A 46 3.22 10.60 8.93
N ALA A 47 3.64 9.74 7.99
CA ALA A 47 4.82 8.90 8.19
C ALA A 47 6.12 9.70 8.41
N ILE A 48 6.16 10.97 7.96
CA ILE A 48 7.31 11.85 8.20
C ILE A 48 7.32 12.29 9.68
N LEU A 49 6.16 12.67 10.23
CA LEU A 49 6.04 13.05 11.63
C LEU A 49 6.36 11.86 12.54
N ASP A 50 5.79 10.69 12.25
CA ASP A 50 6.01 9.47 13.03
C ASP A 50 7.51 9.07 13.08
N GLU A 51 8.22 9.22 11.96
CA GLU A 51 9.67 8.94 11.91
C GLU A 51 10.47 9.98 12.72
N LEU A 52 10.08 11.26 12.67
CA LEU A 52 10.73 12.33 13.45
C LEU A 52 10.51 12.15 14.95
N ASP A 53 9.31 11.78 15.36
CA ASP A 53 8.97 11.48 16.76
C ASP A 53 9.75 10.25 17.25
N THR A 54 9.78 9.18 16.44
CA THR A 54 10.57 7.97 16.75
C THR A 54 12.07 8.28 16.86
N PHE A 55 12.59 9.18 16.01
CA PHE A 55 13.97 9.61 16.07
C PHE A 55 14.26 10.44 17.32
N ALA A 56 13.37 11.37 17.70
CA ALA A 56 13.48 12.15 18.93
C ALA A 56 13.47 11.24 20.17
N ASP A 57 12.58 10.25 20.21
CA ASP A 57 12.51 9.26 21.29
C ASP A 57 13.80 8.45 21.40
N ALA A 58 14.42 8.08 20.28
CA ALA A 58 15.69 7.38 20.28
C ALA A 58 16.83 8.22 20.88
N ILE A 59 16.83 9.54 20.65
CA ILE A 59 17.78 10.48 21.27
C ILE A 59 17.55 10.54 22.78
N VAL A 60 16.30 10.72 23.22
CA VAL A 60 15.93 10.85 24.64
C VAL A 60 16.29 9.59 25.42
N ASN A 61 16.04 8.41 24.84
CA ASN A 61 16.26 7.13 25.49
C ASN A 61 17.65 6.53 25.22
N ASN A 62 18.50 7.22 24.47
CA ASN A 62 19.82 6.75 24.05
C ASN A 62 19.78 5.35 23.40
N THR A 63 18.79 5.12 22.54
CA THR A 63 18.63 3.88 21.78
C THR A 63 18.98 4.10 20.32
N THR A 64 19.22 3.01 19.60
CA THR A 64 19.42 3.08 18.15
C THR A 64 18.09 3.45 17.47
N PRO A 65 18.07 4.47 16.58
CA PRO A 65 16.87 4.80 15.81
C PRO A 65 16.51 3.66 14.85
N VAL A 66 15.23 3.55 14.52
CA VAL A 66 14.70 2.52 13.62
C VAL A 66 15.41 2.56 12.25
N VAL A 67 15.67 3.76 11.75
CA VAL A 67 16.52 3.98 10.57
C VAL A 67 17.82 4.66 10.98
N THR A 68 18.93 3.91 10.84
CA THR A 68 20.28 4.40 11.12
C THR A 68 20.84 5.22 9.95
N LEU A 69 21.84 6.06 10.24
CA LEU A 69 22.56 6.83 9.21
C LEU A 69 23.15 5.92 8.11
N GLN A 70 23.73 4.79 8.48
CA GLN A 70 24.31 3.83 7.53
C GLN A 70 23.24 3.25 6.59
N GLN A 71 22.04 2.94 7.09
CA GLN A 71 20.92 2.49 6.27
C GLN A 71 20.48 3.60 5.31
N GLY A 72 20.40 4.84 5.77
CA GLY A 72 20.12 6.01 4.92
C GLY A 72 21.15 6.18 3.79
N THR A 73 22.45 6.07 4.11
CA THR A 73 23.53 6.12 3.11
C THR A 73 23.41 5.01 2.08
N ASN A 74 23.12 3.78 2.51
CA ASN A 74 22.96 2.64 1.60
C ASN A 74 21.74 2.80 0.69
N ALA A 75 20.61 3.27 1.23
CA ALA A 75 19.41 3.55 0.44
C ALA A 75 19.66 4.62 -0.63
N LEU A 76 20.34 5.71 -0.27
CA LEU A 76 20.71 6.77 -1.20
C LEU A 76 21.64 6.25 -2.31
N LYS A 77 22.62 5.41 -1.95
CA LYS A 77 23.54 4.80 -2.93
C LYS A 77 22.80 3.96 -3.97
N VAL A 78 21.85 3.12 -3.54
CA VAL A 78 21.03 2.32 -4.46
C VAL A 78 20.14 3.22 -5.32
N ALA A 79 19.52 4.25 -4.74
CA ALA A 79 18.71 5.21 -5.50
C ALA A 79 19.52 5.90 -6.61
N MET A 80 20.76 6.30 -6.33
CA MET A 80 21.66 6.88 -7.32
C MET A 80 22.00 5.90 -8.45
N GLN A 81 22.29 4.64 -8.12
CA GLN A 81 22.55 3.60 -9.13
C GLN A 81 21.34 3.38 -10.06
N VAL A 82 20.13 3.38 -9.50
CA VAL A 82 18.89 3.27 -10.29
C VAL A 82 18.75 4.46 -11.23
N ILE A 83 18.97 5.69 -10.75
CA ILE A 83 18.90 6.91 -11.56
C ILE A 83 19.94 6.88 -12.69
N GLU A 84 21.16 6.42 -12.42
CA GLU A 84 22.21 6.28 -13.44
C GLU A 84 21.81 5.31 -14.55
N ASN A 85 21.18 4.17 -14.20
CA ASN A 85 20.72 3.20 -15.20
C ASN A 85 19.63 3.75 -16.12
N PHE A 86 18.74 4.62 -15.62
CA PHE A 86 17.74 5.29 -16.46
C PHE A 86 18.31 6.36 -17.37
N LYS A 87 19.47 6.96 -17.03
CA LYS A 87 20.15 7.97 -17.86
C LYS A 87 21.00 7.36 -18.98
N MET A 88 21.32 6.07 -18.89
CA MET A 88 22.12 5.34 -19.88
C MET A 88 21.27 4.64 -20.96
N GLN A 89 19.95 4.87 -20.98
CA GLN A 89 19.03 4.53 -22.08
C GLN A 89 18.71 5.78 -22.89
#